data_AF-A0ABD5NHJ0-F1
#
_entry.id   AF-A0ABD5NHJ0-F1
#
_cell.length_a   1.000
_cell.length_b   1.000
_cell.length_c   1.000
_cell.angle_alpha   90.00
_cell.angle_beta   90.00
_cell.angle_gamma   90.00
#
_symmetry.space_group_name_H-M   'P 1'
#
loop_
_entity.id
_entity.type
_entity.pdbx_description
1 polymer ?
#
loop_
_entity_poly.entity_id
_entity_poly.type
_entity_poly.pdbx_seq_one_letter_code
_entity_poly.pdbx_strand_id
1 'polypeptide(L)'
;MTEATELPTVSGHARERFLFRSDAAGRTVETAWHEGHEIPGRDWLRGEEARYDPASRCVLVVRDGKIRTAIYAPDAKHAIRRAIRHAGWWP
;
A
#
# COMPACT_ATOMS: atom_id res chain seq x y z
N MET A 1 -1.74 27.39 6.23
CA MET A 1 -2.37 26.71 5.09
C MET A 1 -2.15 25.23 5.29
N THR A 2 -3.16 24.50 5.76
CA THR A 2 -3.11 23.04 5.82
C THR A 2 -3.22 22.53 4.39
N GLU A 3 -2.14 22.00 3.83
CA GLU A 3 -2.20 21.21 2.59
C GLU A 3 -3.20 20.09 2.84
N ALA A 4 -4.36 20.17 2.20
CA ALA A 4 -5.23 19.02 2.07
C ALA A 4 -4.45 18.01 1.23
N THR A 5 -3.87 17.01 1.87
CA THR A 5 -3.21 15.91 1.16
C THR A 5 -4.28 15.26 0.29
N GLU A 6 -4.27 15.56 -1.00
CA GLU A 6 -5.23 14.98 -1.94
C GLU A 6 -5.08 13.46 -1.89
N LEU A 7 -6.17 12.77 -1.57
CA LEU A 7 -6.15 11.31 -1.55
C LEU A 7 -5.93 10.81 -2.99
N PRO A 8 -4.94 9.93 -3.22
CA PRO A 8 -4.70 9.40 -4.55
C PRO A 8 -5.93 8.63 -5.04
N THR A 9 -6.25 8.80 -6.32
CA THR A 9 -7.38 8.08 -6.93
C THR A 9 -7.11 6.58 -6.93
N VAL A 10 -8.15 5.73 -6.86
CA VAL A 10 -7.98 4.27 -6.84
C VAL A 10 -8.31 3.66 -8.21
N SER A 11 -7.40 2.86 -8.77
CA SER A 11 -7.68 2.08 -9.99
C SER A 11 -8.62 0.90 -9.73
N GLY A 12 -9.43 0.52 -10.72
CA GLY A 12 -10.27 -0.69 -10.64
C GLY A 12 -9.43 -1.95 -10.35
N HIS A 13 -8.27 -2.06 -11.00
CA HIS A 13 -7.31 -3.14 -10.75
C HIS A 13 -6.82 -3.18 -9.29
N ALA A 14 -6.52 -2.03 -8.68
CA ALA A 14 -6.14 -1.98 -7.27
C ALA A 14 -7.28 -2.45 -6.36
N ARG A 15 -8.53 -2.06 -6.63
CA ARG A 15 -9.70 -2.51 -5.85
C ARG A 15 -9.87 -4.02 -5.92
N GLU A 16 -9.84 -4.59 -7.14
CA GLU A 16 -9.94 -6.04 -7.33
C GLU A 16 -8.83 -6.79 -6.60
N ARG A 17 -7.57 -6.33 -6.75
CA ARG A 17 -6.42 -6.99 -6.11
C ARG A 17 -6.45 -6.86 -4.59
N PHE A 18 -6.95 -5.75 -4.06
CA PHE A 18 -7.09 -5.58 -2.62
C PHE A 18 -8.19 -6.47 -2.06
N LEU A 19 -9.38 -6.49 -2.68
CA LEU A 19 -10.48 -7.37 -2.25
C LEU A 19 -10.10 -8.85 -2.28
N PHE A 20 -9.32 -9.28 -3.28
CA PHE A 20 -8.89 -10.68 -3.39
C PHE A 20 -7.82 -11.08 -2.36
N ARG A 21 -7.04 -10.12 -1.85
CA ARG A 21 -5.81 -10.39 -1.07
C ARG A 21 -5.84 -9.89 0.36
N SER A 22 -6.74 -8.97 0.67
CA SER A 22 -6.86 -8.39 2.01
C SER A 22 -7.34 -9.48 2.98
N ASP A 23 -6.60 -9.66 4.07
CA ASP A 23 -7.06 -10.49 5.19
C ASP A 23 -8.16 -9.78 6.01
N ALA A 24 -8.40 -8.50 5.76
CA ALA A 24 -9.42 -7.71 6.45
C ALA A 24 -10.72 -7.64 5.64
N ALA A 25 -11.75 -8.34 6.12
CA ALA A 25 -13.10 -8.30 5.57
C ALA A 25 -13.72 -6.90 5.69
N GLY A 26 -14.38 -6.43 4.63
CA GLY A 26 -15.10 -5.14 4.62
C GLY A 26 -14.21 -3.89 4.54
N ARG A 27 -12.89 -4.05 4.49
CA ARG A 27 -11.94 -2.93 4.35
C ARG A 27 -11.83 -2.50 2.89
N THR A 28 -11.64 -1.20 2.65
CA THR A 28 -11.46 -0.62 1.30
C THR A 28 -10.00 -0.21 1.09
N VAL A 29 -9.62 0.00 -0.19
CA VAL A 29 -8.29 0.49 -0.54
C VAL A 29 -8.06 1.88 0.03
N GLU A 30 -9.09 2.72 0.01
CA GLU A 30 -9.08 4.09 0.50
C GLU A 30 -8.81 4.13 2.02
N THR A 31 -9.53 3.30 2.80
CA THR A 31 -9.31 3.18 4.25
C THR A 31 -7.91 2.64 4.55
N ALA A 32 -7.49 1.59 3.84
CA ALA A 32 -6.15 1.02 4.02
C ALA A 32 -5.03 2.00 3.63
N TRP A 33 -5.25 2.89 2.66
CA TRP A 33 -4.28 3.93 2.30
C TRP A 33 -4.19 5.01 3.38
N HIS A 34 -5.35 5.44 3.89
CA HIS A 34 -5.44 6.48 4.91
C HIS A 34 -4.79 6.03 6.23
N GLU A 35 -5.04 4.78 6.64
CA GLU A 35 -4.50 4.20 7.88
C GLU A 35 -3.12 3.55 7.70
N GLY A 36 -2.68 3.36 6.45
CA GLY A 36 -1.43 2.71 6.12
C GLY A 36 -0.20 3.58 6.43
N HIS A 37 0.90 2.91 6.75
CA HIS A 37 2.18 3.51 7.08
C HIS A 37 3.09 3.58 5.87
N GLU A 38 3.71 4.73 5.64
CA GLU A 38 4.71 4.87 4.58
C GLU A 38 5.85 3.86 4.76
N ILE A 39 6.23 3.21 3.66
CA ILE A 39 7.38 2.29 3.63
C ILE A 39 8.39 2.75 2.59
N PRO A 40 9.70 2.57 2.85
CA PRO A 40 10.72 3.02 1.92
C PRO A 40 10.67 2.25 0.61
N GLY A 41 10.63 3.00 -0.50
CA GLY A 41 10.63 2.46 -1.85
C GLY A 41 11.98 1.99 -2.39
N ARG A 42 13.07 2.17 -1.62
CA ARG A 42 14.44 1.91 -2.10
C ARG A 42 14.55 0.49 -2.66
N ASP A 43 15.05 0.38 -3.89
CA ASP A 43 15.32 -0.86 -4.66
C ASP A 43 14.12 -1.57 -5.32
N TRP A 44 12.87 -1.13 -5.09
CA TRP A 44 11.70 -1.81 -5.69
C TRP A 44 10.61 -0.86 -6.21
N LEU A 45 10.70 0.42 -5.85
CA LEU A 45 9.74 1.47 -6.16
C LEU A 45 10.49 2.61 -6.88
N ARG A 46 9.97 3.10 -8.00
CA ARG A 46 10.67 4.08 -8.85
C ARG A 46 10.10 5.49 -8.66
N GLY A 47 10.53 6.19 -7.61
CA GLY A 47 10.10 7.58 -7.34
C GLY A 47 8.62 7.70 -6.97
N GLU A 48 8.04 6.61 -6.51
CA GLU A 48 6.62 6.42 -6.23
C GLU A 48 6.42 6.33 -4.70
N GLU A 49 5.18 6.50 -4.23
CA GLU A 49 4.82 6.31 -2.83
C GLU A 49 4.27 4.91 -2.58
N ALA A 50 4.58 4.35 -1.42
CA ALA A 50 3.98 3.11 -0.97
C ALA A 50 3.65 3.16 0.51
N ARG A 51 2.47 2.64 0.85
CA ARG A 51 2.02 2.48 2.22
C ARG A 51 1.70 1.03 2.52
N TYR A 52 2.09 0.57 3.70
CA TYR A 52 1.72 -0.72 4.24
C TYR A 52 0.57 -0.56 5.23
N ASP A 53 -0.53 -1.27 5.00
CA ASP A 53 -1.63 -1.37 5.95
C ASP A 53 -1.49 -2.68 6.76
N PRO A 54 -1.20 -2.63 8.07
CA PRO A 54 -1.06 -3.84 8.89
C PRO A 54 -2.36 -4.63 9.03
N ALA A 55 -3.52 -3.95 8.98
CA ALA A 55 -4.82 -4.60 9.14
C ALA A 55 -5.15 -5.50 7.94
N SER A 56 -4.96 -5.00 6.71
CA SER A 56 -5.15 -5.81 5.49
C SER A 56 -3.90 -6.62 5.09
N ARG A 57 -2.76 -6.35 5.72
CA ARG A 57 -1.41 -6.82 5.32
C ARG A 57 -1.08 -6.54 3.85
N CYS A 58 -1.59 -5.44 3.32
CA CYS A 58 -1.35 -5.05 1.93
C CYS A 58 -0.39 -3.86 1.86
N VAL A 59 0.48 -3.90 0.85
CA VAL A 59 1.21 -2.72 0.37
C VAL A 59 0.45 -2.11 -0.79
N LEU A 60 0.06 -0.86 -0.62
CA LEU A 60 -0.59 -0.04 -1.62
C LEU A 60 0.46 0.82 -2.30
N VAL A 61 0.48 0.78 -3.64
CA VAL A 61 1.49 1.51 -4.43
C VAL A 61 0.80 2.59 -5.25
N VAL A 62 1.27 3.82 -5.07
CA VAL A 62 0.84 5.00 -5.82
C VAL A 62 1.80 5.26 -6.96
N ARG A 63 1.25 5.45 -8.17
CA ARG A 63 1.99 5.97 -9.33
C ARG A 63 1.16 7.05 -9.99
N ASP A 64 1.78 8.19 -10.28
CA ASP A 64 1.12 9.35 -10.89
C ASP A 64 -0.15 9.80 -10.12
N GLY A 65 -0.08 9.88 -8.79
CA GLY A 65 -1.22 10.26 -7.94
C GLY A 65 -2.36 9.25 -7.90
N LYS A 66 -2.13 8.01 -8.33
CA LYS A 66 -3.13 6.93 -8.39
C LYS A 66 -2.65 5.66 -7.72
N ILE A 67 -3.45 5.08 -6.82
CA ILE A 67 -3.22 3.73 -6.30
C ILE A 67 -3.44 2.72 -7.44
N ARG A 68 -2.33 2.19 -7.96
CA ARG A 68 -2.31 1.30 -9.13
C ARG A 68 -2.44 -0.15 -8.76
N THR A 69 -1.98 -0.55 -7.58
CA THR A 69 -2.02 -1.95 -7.17
C THR A 69 -1.99 -2.10 -5.64
N ALA A 70 -2.45 -3.27 -5.21
CA ALA A 70 -2.33 -3.77 -3.85
C ALA A 70 -1.55 -5.10 -3.87
N ILE A 71 -0.52 -5.20 -3.04
CA ILE A 71 0.38 -6.34 -2.94
C ILE A 71 0.21 -6.96 -1.56
N TYR A 72 -0.15 -8.23 -1.49
CA TYR A 72 -0.17 -8.96 -0.22
C TYR A 72 1.27 -9.10 0.31
N ALA A 73 1.53 -8.54 1.49
CA ALA A 73 2.87 -8.44 2.06
C ALA A 73 3.52 -9.81 2.34
N PRO A 74 2.81 -10.84 2.84
CA PRO A 74 3.41 -12.15 3.14
C PRO A 74 4.06 -12.83 1.93
N ASP A 75 3.40 -12.70 0.78
CA ASP A 75 3.84 -13.32 -0.49
C ASP A 75 4.61 -12.33 -1.37
N ALA A 76 4.88 -11.12 -0.88
CA ALA A 76 5.56 -10.11 -1.65
C ALA A 76 7.04 -10.47 -1.92
N LYS A 77 7.60 -9.85 -2.95
CA LYS A 77 9.03 -9.93 -3.26
C LYS A 77 9.86 -9.55 -2.03
N HIS A 78 11.03 -10.15 -1.89
CA HIS A 78 11.91 -9.96 -0.72
C HIS A 78 12.19 -8.47 -0.42
N ALA A 79 12.41 -7.65 -1.45
CA ALA A 79 12.64 -6.21 -1.29
C ALA A 79 11.48 -5.48 -0.58
N ILE A 80 10.23 -5.83 -0.92
CA ILE A 80 9.03 -5.24 -0.31
C ILE A 80 8.93 -5.68 1.16
N ARG A 81 9.08 -6.98 1.43
CA ARG A 81 9.09 -7.51 2.81
C ARG A 81 10.21 -6.93 3.66
N ARG A 82 11.36 -6.60 3.06
CA ARG A 82 12.47 -5.92 3.74
C ARG A 82 12.12 -4.46 4.04
N ALA A 83 11.46 -3.75 3.12
CA ALA A 83 10.99 -2.38 3.34
C ALA A 83 9.97 -2.29 4.49
N ILE A 84 9.01 -3.20 4.53
CA ILE A 84 8.01 -3.30 5.62
C ILE A 84 8.71 -3.52 6.97
N ARG A 85 9.65 -4.48 7.03
CA ARG A 85 10.45 -4.73 8.24
C ARG A 85 11.32 -3.56 8.66
N HIS A 86 11.91 -2.84 7.69
CA HIS A 86 12.68 -1.64 7.98
C HIS A 86 11.82 -0.51 8.56
N ALA A 87 10.55 -0.44 8.16
CA ALA A 87 9.56 0.47 8.72
C ALA A 87 9.00 0.00 10.08
N GLY A 88 9.50 -1.11 10.65
CA GLY A 88 9.11 -1.61 11.97
C GLY A 88 7.91 -2.57 11.97
N TRP A 89 7.48 -3.04 10.80
CA TRP A 89 6.28 -3.87 10.67
C TRP A 89 6.61 -5.31 10.28
N TRP A 90 5.68 -6.22 10.60
CA TRP A 90 5.76 -7.62 10.16
C TRP A 90 4.86 -7.82 8.94
N PRO A 91 5.42 -8.31 7.81
CA PRO A 91 4.65 -8.60 6.60
C PRO A 91 3.68 -9.77 6.79
#